data_AF-A0A7W9EZT6-F1
#
_entry.id   AF-A0A7W9EZT6-F1
#
_cell.length_a   1.000
_cell.length_b   1.000
_cell.length_c   1.000
_cell.angle_alpha   90.00
_cell.angle_beta   90.00
_cell.angle_gamma   90.00
#
_symmetry.space_group_name_H-M   'P 1'
#
loop_
_entity.id
_entity.type
_entity.pdbx_description
1 polymer ?
#
loop_
_entity_poly.entity_id
_entity_poly.type
_entity_poly.pdbx_seq_one_letter_code
_entity_poly.pdbx_strand_id
1 'polypeptide(L)'
;MADGLSGGCQCGAVRYLIVGAMPPCHACHCRECQKQSASAFGLSLAVARQAFAVTGPVRRWDRPNDLGARTTCVFCVECGTRVFHIDSLTPDRVSVKGGSLDDITLAVPTAHIWVSRKLDWVRLDPAVPTHPTQPEDMAAWRAGFSHSDHT
;
A
#
# COMPACT_ATOMS: atom_id res chain seq x y z
N MET A 1 -19.78 5.76 -15.92
CA MET A 1 -19.69 5.52 -14.46
C MET A 1 -18.25 5.82 -14.11
N ALA A 2 -17.97 6.71 -13.16
CA ALA A 2 -16.58 7.16 -12.97
C ALA A 2 -15.72 6.00 -12.47
N ASP A 3 -14.82 5.52 -13.32
CA ASP A 3 -13.85 4.46 -13.02
C ASP A 3 -12.97 4.92 -11.84
N GLY A 4 -13.15 4.27 -10.69
CA GLY A 4 -12.39 4.62 -9.49
C GLY A 4 -12.63 3.66 -8.33
N LEU A 5 -11.64 3.59 -7.44
CA LEU A 5 -11.67 2.75 -6.25
C LEU A 5 -11.88 3.62 -5.02
N SER A 6 -12.75 3.19 -4.13
CA SER A 6 -12.98 3.84 -2.85
C SER A 6 -12.51 2.99 -1.68
N GLY A 7 -12.28 3.67 -0.56
CA GLY A 7 -11.95 3.03 0.69
C GLY A 7 -11.99 4.02 1.84
N GLY A 8 -11.59 3.56 3.02
CA GLY A 8 -11.59 4.38 4.20
C GLY A 8 -11.03 3.67 5.42
N CYS A 9 -11.10 4.37 6.55
CA CYS A 9 -10.75 3.78 7.84
C CYS A 9 -11.88 2.87 8.36
N GLN A 10 -11.57 2.10 9.41
CA GLN A 10 -12.50 1.15 10.02
C GLN A 10 -13.80 1.80 10.53
N CYS A 11 -13.73 3.01 11.10
CA CYS A 11 -14.91 3.70 11.62
C CYS A 11 -15.67 4.51 10.56
N GLY A 12 -15.18 4.56 9.32
CA GLY A 12 -15.80 5.32 8.22
C GLY A 12 -15.58 6.84 8.25
N ALA A 13 -15.00 7.41 9.30
CA ALA A 13 -14.78 8.86 9.42
C ALA A 13 -13.81 9.43 8.35
N VAL A 14 -12.83 8.63 7.92
CA VAL A 14 -11.90 8.96 6.83
C VAL A 14 -12.26 8.15 5.60
N ARG A 15 -12.45 8.82 4.47
CA ARG A 15 -12.82 8.23 3.18
C ARG A 15 -11.86 8.71 2.11
N TYR A 16 -11.60 7.89 1.11
CA TYR A 16 -10.79 8.27 -0.04
C TYR A 16 -11.34 7.72 -1.35
N LEU A 17 -10.92 8.37 -2.44
CA LEU A 17 -11.18 7.99 -3.82
C LEU A 17 -9.86 7.95 -4.59
N ILE A 18 -9.68 6.89 -5.37
CA ILE A 18 -8.62 6.73 -6.36
C ILE A 18 -9.30 6.80 -7.73
N VAL A 19 -8.92 7.75 -8.57
CA VAL A 19 -9.46 7.92 -9.92
C VAL A 19 -8.64 7.10 -10.93
N GLY A 20 -9.32 6.38 -11.81
CA GLY A 20 -8.71 5.57 -12.87
C GLY A 20 -8.60 4.08 -12.52
N ALA A 21 -7.81 3.36 -13.33
CA ALA A 21 -7.60 1.93 -13.18
C ALA A 21 -6.90 1.56 -11.87
N MET A 22 -7.14 0.35 -11.38
CA MET A 22 -6.61 -0.13 -10.11
C MET A 22 -5.09 -0.26 -10.15
N PRO A 23 -4.31 0.51 -9.37
CA PRO A 23 -2.86 0.35 -9.36
C PRO A 23 -2.46 -1.05 -8.84
N PRO A 24 -1.35 -1.64 -9.33
CA PRO A 24 -0.88 -2.93 -8.86
C PRO A 24 -0.67 -2.93 -7.35
N CYS A 25 -1.14 -3.98 -6.69
CA CYS A 25 -0.97 -4.19 -5.27
C CYS A 25 0.27 -5.05 -5.02
N HIS A 26 1.06 -4.72 -4.01
CA HIS A 26 2.14 -5.57 -3.56
C HIS A 26 2.05 -5.81 -2.05
N ALA A 27 2.57 -6.97 -1.63
CA ALA A 27 2.71 -7.31 -0.23
C ALA A 27 4.16 -7.12 0.23
N CYS A 28 4.34 -6.37 1.31
CA CYS A 28 5.63 -6.17 1.94
C CYS A 28 5.71 -6.89 3.28
N HIS A 29 6.74 -7.72 3.44
CA HIS A 29 6.98 -8.57 4.61
C HIS A 29 7.98 -7.97 5.61
N CYS A 30 8.41 -6.71 5.42
CA CYS A 30 9.30 -6.06 6.38
C CYS A 30 8.60 -5.86 7.74
N ARG A 31 9.39 -5.68 8.81
CA ARG A 31 8.87 -5.58 10.19
C ARG A 31 8.01 -4.34 10.38
N GLU A 32 8.30 -3.25 9.67
CA GLU A 32 7.50 -2.02 9.67
C GLU A 32 6.13 -2.27 9.03
N CYS A 33 6.10 -3.02 7.93
CA CYS A 33 4.86 -3.34 7.23
C CYS A 33 3.99 -4.32 8.01
N GLN A 34 4.59 -5.24 8.77
CA GLN A 34 3.92 -6.09 9.74
C GLN A 34 3.32 -5.25 10.88
N LYS A 35 4.12 -4.38 11.51
CA LYS A 35 3.65 -3.53 12.62
C LYS A 35 2.54 -2.57 12.21
N GLN A 36 2.67 -1.88 11.07
CA GLN A 36 1.68 -0.88 10.65
C GLN A 36 0.33 -1.50 10.24
N SER A 37 0.33 -2.76 9.82
CA SER A 37 -0.88 -3.49 9.41
C SER A 37 -1.45 -4.34 10.54
N ALA A 38 -0.72 -4.47 11.65
CA ALA A 38 -0.97 -5.46 12.70
C ALA A 38 -1.19 -6.88 12.13
N SER A 39 -0.45 -7.24 11.08
CA SER A 39 -0.62 -8.50 10.34
C SER A 39 0.72 -9.09 9.88
N ALA A 40 0.69 -10.23 9.21
CA ALA A 40 1.86 -10.95 8.70
C ALA A 40 2.63 -10.19 7.60
N PHE A 41 1.96 -9.26 6.91
CA PHE A 41 2.51 -8.39 5.89
C PHE A 41 1.61 -7.16 5.70
N GLY A 42 2.14 -6.12 5.06
CA GLY A 42 1.35 -4.96 4.63
C GLY A 42 1.05 -4.99 3.15
N LEU A 43 -0.21 -4.76 2.77
CA LEU A 43 -0.62 -4.53 1.39
C LEU A 43 -0.48 -3.06 1.02
N SER A 44 0.05 -2.75 -0.16
CA SER A 44 0.20 -1.37 -0.62
C SER A 44 -0.04 -1.21 -2.11
N LEU A 45 -0.78 -0.18 -2.48
CA LEU A 45 -1.04 0.24 -3.85
C LEU A 45 -0.33 1.57 -4.10
N ALA A 46 0.48 1.64 -5.16
CA ALA A 46 1.18 2.87 -5.53
C ALA A 46 0.32 3.71 -6.48
N VAL A 47 -0.21 4.81 -5.99
CA VAL A 47 -1.15 5.68 -6.70
C VAL A 47 -0.47 7.00 -7.06
N ALA A 48 -0.75 7.54 -8.25
CA ALA A 48 -0.36 8.91 -8.57
C ALA A 48 -1.06 9.89 -7.62
N ARG A 49 -0.32 10.85 -7.04
CA ARG A 49 -0.87 11.79 -6.05
C ARG A 49 -2.08 12.56 -6.57
N GLN A 50 -2.03 12.96 -7.84
CA GLN A 50 -3.11 13.70 -8.51
C GLN A 50 -4.40 12.87 -8.70
N ALA A 51 -4.31 11.54 -8.63
CA ALA A 51 -5.45 10.63 -8.76
C ALA A 51 -6.04 10.22 -7.40
N PHE A 52 -5.50 10.74 -6.28
CA PHE A 52 -5.91 10.36 -4.93
C PHE A 52 -6.50 11.54 -4.17
N ALA A 53 -7.75 11.40 -3.73
CA ALA A 53 -8.43 12.36 -2.87
C ALA A 53 -8.82 11.69 -1.55
N VAL A 54 -8.64 12.39 -0.42
CA VAL A 54 -9.00 11.90 0.92
C VAL A 54 -9.73 12.99 1.69
N THR A 55 -10.76 12.59 2.43
CA THR A 55 -11.57 13.45 3.29
C THR A 55 -11.67 12.84 4.70
N GLY A 56 -12.00 13.68 5.68
CA GLY A 56 -12.16 13.27 7.08
C GLY A 56 -10.96 13.57 7.98
N PRO A 57 -11.07 13.26 9.29
CA PRO A 57 -10.07 13.62 10.30
C PRO A 57 -8.87 12.67 10.25
N VAL A 58 -7.74 13.18 9.74
CA VAL A 58 -6.47 12.44 9.65
C VAL A 58 -5.38 13.06 10.52
N ARG A 59 -4.52 12.22 11.07
CA ARG A 59 -3.25 12.62 11.70
C ARG A 59 -2.08 12.14 10.85
N ARG A 60 -0.98 12.91 10.91
CA ARG A 60 0.29 12.58 10.26
C ARG A 60 1.33 12.23 11.30
N TRP A 61 2.14 11.22 11.01
CA TRP A 61 3.31 10.85 11.79
C TRP A 61 4.47 10.60 10.84
N ASP A 62 5.57 11.32 11.02
CA ASP A 62 6.75 11.14 10.19
C ASP A 62 7.72 10.17 10.84
N ARG A 63 8.34 9.34 10.01
CA ARG A 63 9.43 8.46 10.43
C ARG A 63 10.54 8.43 9.38
N PRO A 64 11.79 8.15 9.77
CA PRO A 64 12.81 7.80 8.80
C PRO A 64 12.47 6.47 8.11
N ASN A 65 12.97 6.30 6.89
CA ASN A 65 13.01 5.05 6.15
C ASN A 65 14.46 4.60 5.92
N ASP A 66 14.64 3.37 5.45
CA ASP A 66 15.96 2.75 5.27
C ASP A 66 16.77 3.36 4.11
N LEU A 67 16.15 4.26 3.33
CA LEU A 67 16.79 5.01 2.23
C LEU A 67 17.29 6.39 2.69
N GLY A 68 17.30 6.67 4.00
CA GLY A 68 17.70 7.98 4.54
C GLY A 68 16.67 9.09 4.31
N ALA A 69 15.46 8.73 3.91
CA ALA A 69 14.36 9.63 3.61
C ALA A 69 13.26 9.57 4.68
N ARG A 70 12.23 10.40 4.51
CA ARG A 70 11.09 10.48 5.45
C ARG A 70 9.86 9.85 4.83
N THR A 71 9.20 9.00 5.58
CA THR A 71 7.86 8.51 5.26
C THR A 71 6.83 9.20 6.15
N THR A 72 5.94 9.98 5.54
CA THR A 72 4.78 10.57 6.23
C THR A 72 3.64 9.56 6.24
N CYS A 73 3.32 9.09 7.44
CA CYS A 73 2.30 8.09 7.74
C CYS A 73 0.96 8.78 8.03
N VAL A 74 -0.12 8.41 7.33
CA VAL A 74 -1.45 9.03 7.53
C VAL A 74 -2.48 8.01 8.01
N PHE A 75 -3.12 8.32 9.14
CA PHE A 75 -4.09 7.45 9.80
C PHE A 75 -5.28 8.24 10.35
N CYS A 76 -6.40 7.55 10.55
CA CYS A 76 -7.61 8.14 11.10
C CYS A 76 -7.40 8.52 12.57
N VAL A 77 -7.82 9.73 12.95
CA VAL A 77 -7.75 10.20 14.35
C VAL A 77 -8.64 9.37 15.27
N GLU A 78 -9.80 8.95 14.77
CA GLU A 78 -10.84 8.30 15.59
C GLU A 78 -10.54 6.84 15.88
N CYS A 79 -10.13 6.06 14.89
CA CYS A 79 -9.93 4.61 15.03
C CYS A 79 -8.48 4.14 14.85
N GLY A 80 -7.55 5.04 14.52
CA GLY A 80 -6.13 4.69 14.32
C GLY A 80 -5.82 3.92 13.03
N THR A 81 -6.81 3.54 12.21
CA THR A 81 -6.56 2.81 10.96
C THR A 81 -5.59 3.59 10.07
N ARG A 82 -4.52 2.92 9.65
CA ARG A 82 -3.55 3.44 8.71
C ARG A 82 -4.11 3.37 7.28
N VAL A 83 -4.22 4.52 6.62
CA VAL A 83 -4.89 4.62 5.30
C VAL A 83 -3.89 4.72 4.16
N PHE A 84 -2.87 5.58 4.29
CA PHE A 84 -1.83 5.71 3.28
C PHE A 84 -0.52 6.25 3.87
N HIS A 85 0.50 6.37 3.03
CA HIS A 85 1.71 7.11 3.31
C HIS A 85 2.28 7.75 2.05
N ILE A 86 3.16 8.73 2.26
CA ILE A 86 3.92 9.42 1.21
C ILE A 86 5.39 9.29 1.58
N ASP A 87 6.23 9.00 0.60
CA ASP A 87 7.67 9.00 0.78
C ASP A 87 8.27 10.31 0.26
N SER A 88 9.21 10.91 0.99
CA SER A 88 9.83 12.17 0.58
C SER A 88 10.67 12.05 -0.70
N LEU A 89 11.12 10.85 -1.08
CA LEU A 89 11.81 10.61 -2.35
C LEU A 89 10.85 10.53 -3.54
N THR A 90 9.58 10.23 -3.31
CA THR A 90 8.54 10.13 -4.35
C THR A 90 7.27 10.86 -3.92
N PRO A 91 7.32 12.20 -3.75
CA PRO A 91 6.19 12.98 -3.23
C PRO A 91 4.99 13.04 -4.19
N ASP A 92 5.22 12.74 -5.47
CA ASP A 92 4.21 12.60 -6.52
C ASP A 92 3.40 11.29 -6.41
N ARG A 93 3.74 10.41 -5.45
CA ARG A 93 3.08 9.13 -5.22
C ARG A 93 2.49 9.01 -3.83
N VAL A 94 1.37 8.31 -3.75
CA VAL A 94 0.72 7.90 -2.50
C VAL A 94 0.70 6.39 -2.45
N SER A 95 1.10 5.83 -1.31
CA SER A 95 1.04 4.39 -1.08
C SER A 95 -0.13 4.06 -0.15
N VAL A 96 -1.25 3.69 -0.77
CA VAL A 96 -2.54 3.37 -0.13
C VAL A 96 -2.48 1.97 0.46
N LYS A 97 -3.05 1.76 1.66
CA LYS A 97 -3.09 0.46 2.32
C LYS A 97 -4.21 -0.39 1.75
N GLY A 98 -3.88 -1.54 1.14
CA GLY A 98 -4.87 -2.38 0.45
C GLY A 98 -5.99 -2.87 1.36
N GLY A 99 -5.70 -3.16 2.64
CA GLY A 99 -6.72 -3.54 3.62
C GLY A 99 -7.69 -2.43 4.03
N SER A 100 -7.55 -1.22 3.47
CA SER A 100 -8.47 -0.10 3.70
C SER A 100 -9.40 0.18 2.51
N LEU A 101 -9.35 -0.64 1.44
CA LEU A 101 -10.30 -0.56 0.33
C LEU A 101 -11.68 -1.02 0.79
N ASP A 102 -12.75 -0.48 0.18
CA ASP A 102 -14.10 -0.97 0.44
C ASP A 102 -14.30 -2.40 -0.10
N ASP A 103 -13.78 -2.67 -1.29
CA ASP A 103 -13.67 -4.02 -1.84
C ASP A 103 -12.23 -4.51 -1.71
N ILE A 104 -11.97 -5.25 -0.63
CA ILE A 104 -10.64 -5.82 -0.35
C ILE A 104 -10.27 -6.96 -1.31
N THR A 105 -11.24 -7.57 -1.99
CA THR A 105 -10.96 -8.69 -2.91
C THR A 105 -10.12 -8.26 -4.10
N LEU A 106 -10.16 -6.97 -4.42
CA LEU A 106 -9.35 -6.34 -5.45
C LEU A 106 -7.85 -6.24 -5.05
N ALA A 107 -7.51 -6.25 -3.76
CA ALA A 107 -6.14 -6.07 -3.26
C ALA A 107 -5.28 -7.34 -3.38
N VAL A 108 -5.27 -7.98 -4.55
CA VAL A 108 -4.47 -9.18 -4.84
C VAL A 108 -3.01 -8.78 -5.06
N PRO A 109 -2.04 -9.30 -4.27
CA PRO A 109 -0.63 -9.00 -4.48
C PRO A 109 -0.13 -9.56 -5.81
N THR A 110 0.35 -8.68 -6.69
CA THR A 110 1.05 -9.08 -7.93
C THR A 110 2.54 -9.31 -7.70
N ALA A 111 3.04 -8.99 -6.49
CA ALA A 111 4.41 -9.27 -6.07
C ALA A 111 4.57 -9.23 -4.54
N HIS A 112 5.61 -9.90 -4.05
CA HIS A 112 6.05 -9.87 -2.67
C HIS A 112 7.46 -9.28 -2.53
N ILE A 113 7.65 -8.36 -1.60
CA ILE A 113 8.98 -7.81 -1.26
C ILE A 113 9.32 -8.07 0.21
N TRP A 114 10.62 -8.00 0.53
CA TRP A 114 11.13 -8.29 1.86
C TRP A 114 10.85 -9.73 2.34
N VAL A 115 10.79 -10.71 1.43
CA VAL A 115 10.44 -12.09 1.79
C VAL A 115 11.48 -12.76 2.69
N SER A 116 12.70 -12.21 2.79
CA SER A 116 13.69 -12.60 3.83
C SER A 116 13.19 -12.40 5.26
N ARG A 117 12.15 -11.58 5.46
CA ARG A 117 11.50 -11.31 6.74
C ARG A 117 10.09 -11.90 6.83
N LYS A 118 9.63 -12.64 5.82
CA LYS A 118 8.33 -13.32 5.81
C LYS A 118 8.26 -14.31 6.98
N LEU A 119 7.08 -14.44 7.60
CA LEU A 119 6.86 -15.47 8.61
C LEU A 119 6.85 -16.86 7.96
N ASP A 120 7.39 -17.87 8.65
CA ASP A 120 7.61 -19.20 8.06
C ASP A 120 6.31 -19.89 7.62
N TRP A 121 5.22 -19.65 8.35
CA TRP A 121 3.91 -20.21 8.07
C TRP A 121 3.20 -19.58 6.87
N VAL A 122 3.63 -18.40 6.40
CA VAL A 122 3.02 -17.74 5.24
C VAL A 122 3.45 -18.47 3.96
N ARG A 123 2.49 -19.04 3.24
CA ARG A 123 2.72 -19.64 1.91
C ARG A 123 2.49 -18.59 0.84
N LEU A 124 3.39 -18.52 -0.13
CA LEU A 124 3.28 -17.64 -1.28
C LEU A 124 3.01 -18.48 -2.53
N ASP A 125 2.22 -17.95 -3.45
CA ASP A 125 2.05 -18.55 -4.77
C ASP A 125 3.41 -18.50 -5.51
N PRO A 126 3.96 -19.65 -5.97
CA PRO A 126 5.21 -19.68 -6.73
C PRO A 126 5.18 -18.89 -8.04
N ALA A 127 3.99 -18.62 -8.59
CA ALA A 127 3.82 -17.82 -9.81
C ALA A 127 3.92 -16.31 -9.55
N VAL A 128 3.79 -15.87 -8.29
CA VAL A 128 3.86 -14.45 -7.92
C VAL A 128 5.32 -14.08 -7.61
N PRO A 129 5.91 -13.10 -8.32
CA PRO A 129 7.30 -12.69 -8.11
C PRO A 129 7.62 -12.31 -6.66
N THR A 130 8.78 -12.75 -6.18
CA THR A 130 9.26 -12.45 -4.83
C THR A 130 10.64 -11.79 -4.84
N HIS A 131 10.85 -10.82 -3.96
CA HIS A 131 12.13 -10.15 -3.75
C HIS A 131 12.55 -10.25 -2.28
N PRO A 132 13.81 -10.67 -1.99
CA PRO A 132 14.27 -10.88 -0.63
C PRO A 132 14.31 -9.58 0.19
N THR A 133 14.55 -8.45 -0.45
CA THR A 133 14.69 -7.11 0.15
C THR A 133 13.94 -6.07 -0.71
N GLN A 134 14.19 -4.79 -0.43
CA GLN A 134 13.74 -3.68 -1.27
C GLN A 134 14.32 -3.80 -2.70
N PRO A 135 13.50 -3.75 -3.76
CA PRO A 135 13.99 -3.55 -5.14
C PRO A 135 14.78 -2.25 -5.27
N GLU A 136 15.91 -2.28 -5.98
CA GLU A 136 16.80 -1.11 -6.17
C GLU A 136 16.08 0.03 -6.89
N ASP A 137 15.40 -0.28 -7.99
CA ASP A 137 14.53 0.65 -8.71
C ASP A 137 13.05 0.30 -8.46
N MET A 138 12.46 0.96 -7.48
CA MET A 138 11.04 0.78 -7.15
C MET A 138 10.08 1.28 -8.22
N ALA A 139 10.50 2.24 -9.04
CA ALA A 139 9.65 2.77 -10.09
C ALA A 139 9.56 1.78 -11.25
N ALA A 140 10.71 1.32 -11.76
CA ALA A 140 10.78 0.30 -12.79
C ALA A 140 10.14 -1.02 -12.32
N TRP A 141 10.42 -1.43 -11.08
CA TRP A 141 9.82 -2.63 -10.50
C TRP A 141 8.29 -2.57 -10.49
N ARG A 142 7.70 -1.45 -10.04
CA ARG A 142 6.24 -1.26 -10.05
C ARG A 142 5.65 -1.21 -11.46
N ALA A 143 6.37 -0.61 -12.40
CA ALA A 143 5.94 -0.54 -13.80
C ALA A 143 5.92 -1.91 -14.48
N GLY A 144 6.72 -2.87 -14.00
CA GLY A 144 6.76 -4.24 -14.50
C GLY A 144 5.54 -5.09 -14.16
N PHE A 145 4.65 -4.62 -13.28
CA PHE A 145 3.39 -5.31 -12.98
C PHE A 145 2.23 -4.63 -13.70
N SER A 146 1.79 -5.23 -14.80
CA SER A 146 0.47 -4.92 -15.36
C SER A 146 -0.60 -5.64 -14.55
N HIS A 147 -1.85 -5.17 -14.65
CA HIS A 147 -2.98 -5.90 -14.09
C HIS A 147 -3.01 -7.28 -14.76
N SER A 148 -2.90 -8.34 -13.98
CA SER A 148 -3.46 -9.61 -14.40
C SER A 148 -4.97 -9.39 -14.42
N ASP A 149 -5.58 -9.46 -15.60
CA ASP A 149 -7.03 -9.47 -15.75
C ASP A 149 -7.58 -10.65 -14.94
N HIS A 150 -7.93 -10.41 -13.68
CA HIS A 150 -8.65 -11.36 -12.88
C HIS A 150 -10.10 -11.32 -13.37
N THR A 151 -10.36 -12.11 -14.42
CA THR A 151 -11.71 -12.44 -14.91
C THR A 151 -12.34 -13.50 -14.03
#